data_AF-A0A318RHH6-F1
#
_entry.id   AF-A0A318RHH6-F1
#
_cell.length_a   1.000
_cell.length_b   1.000
_cell.length_c   1.000
_cell.angle_alpha   90.00
_cell.angle_beta   90.00
_cell.angle_gamma   90.00
#
_symmetry.space_group_name_H-M   'P 1'
#
loop_
_entity.id
_entity.type
_entity.pdbx_description
1 polymer ?
#
loop_
_entity_poly.entity_id
_entity_poly.type
_entity_poly.pdbx_seq_one_letter_code
_entity_poly.pdbx_strand_id
1 'polypeptide(L)'
;MSTPTLLRRRHVSKSVVVQHVSLLAQSDPIPLGYHRSGLLTWARDEKGVLDIRHALTTETISDALMIDELVHLVDSGVLSGQEQFEEAAIGLILTCGDRPDTCWQAFYRNSLAELDSGRSPFAPIHHRALSLLQGKSVLEVGSCFGFFALRAAAAGFDVSACDLSAGAVDLLGTAANRMNLPVRARVGNAVDLPYPSDSADTVTLIHLLEHLPDHVDLAIGEAMRVARRRVIIAVPFEDVPSPHFGHHQRLTSETLVAWAAHADHRGARIFADHGGWLVLQPPRA
;
A
#
# COMPACT_ATOMS: atom_id res chain seq x y z
N MET A 1 37.86 -11.13 24.44
CA MET A 1 36.63 -10.73 25.16
C MET A 1 35.51 -10.72 24.14
N SER A 2 34.55 -11.64 24.28
CA SER A 2 33.43 -11.80 23.36
C SER A 2 32.52 -10.58 23.44
N THR A 3 32.33 -9.88 22.32
CA THR A 3 31.35 -8.82 22.20
C THR A 3 29.96 -9.41 22.49
N PRO A 4 29.19 -8.90 23.46
CA PRO A 4 27.84 -9.40 23.70
C PRO A 4 26.97 -9.18 22.46
N THR A 5 26.44 -10.28 21.93
CA THR A 5 25.54 -10.32 20.78
C THR A 5 24.26 -9.54 21.08
N LEU A 6 23.94 -8.57 20.20
CA LEU A 6 22.76 -7.71 20.25
C LEU A 6 21.45 -8.49 20.50
N LEU A 7 20.51 -7.88 21.24
CA LEU A 7 19.16 -8.40 21.45
C LEU A 7 18.53 -8.80 20.10
N ARG A 8 18.24 -10.09 19.94
CA ARG A 8 17.49 -10.60 18.78
C ARG A 8 16.07 -10.07 18.86
N ARG A 9 15.67 -9.22 17.91
CA ARG A 9 14.28 -8.75 17.80
C ARG A 9 13.47 -9.78 17.02
N ARG A 10 12.28 -10.09 17.53
CA ARG A 10 11.42 -11.15 17.00
C ARG A 10 9.96 -10.68 17.00
N HIS A 11 9.32 -10.78 15.84
CA HIS A 11 7.89 -10.69 15.67
C HIS A 11 7.32 -12.11 15.51
N VAL A 12 6.19 -12.39 16.13
CA VAL A 12 5.50 -13.69 16.06
C VAL A 12 4.04 -13.42 15.74
N SER A 13 3.59 -13.92 14.59
CA SER A 13 2.19 -13.94 14.19
C SER A 13 1.65 -15.38 14.28
N LYS A 14 0.48 -15.65 13.69
CA LYS A 14 -0.09 -17.01 13.70
C LYS A 14 0.71 -17.97 12.83
N SER A 15 1.19 -17.51 11.68
CA SER A 15 1.79 -18.36 10.64
C SER A 15 3.21 -17.97 10.24
N VAL A 16 3.68 -16.80 10.69
CA VAL A 16 4.99 -16.25 10.36
C VAL A 16 5.73 -15.81 11.63
N VAL A 17 7.02 -16.09 11.68
CA VAL A 17 7.96 -15.50 12.63
C VAL A 17 8.92 -14.66 11.82
N VAL A 18 9.17 -13.42 12.23
CA VAL A 18 10.17 -12.55 11.59
C VAL A 18 11.22 -12.16 12.61
N GLN A 19 12.50 -12.29 12.25
CA GLN A 19 13.63 -12.03 13.13
C GLN A 19 14.66 -11.11 12.48
N HIS A 20 15.08 -10.09 13.21
CA HIS A 20 16.23 -9.30 12.82
C HIS A 20 17.52 -10.00 13.25
N VAL A 21 18.48 -10.09 12.34
CA VAL A 21 19.82 -10.66 12.59
C VAL A 21 20.90 -9.68 12.18
N SER A 22 21.92 -9.54 13.03
CA SER A 22 22.87 -8.42 12.94
C SER A 22 23.82 -8.47 11.74
N LEU A 23 23.92 -9.57 11.01
CA LEU A 23 24.70 -9.71 9.78
C LEU A 23 24.09 -10.86 8.95
N LEU A 24 23.51 -10.51 7.81
CA LEU A 24 23.30 -11.41 6.68
C LEU A 24 23.95 -10.73 5.47
N ALA A 25 25.27 -10.57 5.48
CA ALA A 25 25.94 -10.26 4.22
C ALA A 25 25.54 -11.33 3.20
N GLN A 26 25.44 -10.97 1.92
CA GLN A 26 25.15 -11.96 0.87
C GLN A 26 26.15 -13.12 0.90
N SER A 27 27.37 -12.86 1.36
CA SER A 27 28.46 -13.84 1.55
C SER A 27 28.40 -14.64 2.84
N ASP A 28 27.53 -14.31 3.79
CA ASP A 28 27.49 -15.01 5.08
C ASP A 28 26.94 -16.44 4.92
N PRO A 29 27.52 -17.42 5.63
CA PRO A 29 27.05 -18.79 5.57
C PRO A 29 25.61 -18.89 6.10
N ILE A 30 24.75 -19.51 5.30
CA ILE A 30 23.35 -19.70 5.65
C ILE A 30 23.27 -20.72 6.80
N PRO A 31 22.55 -20.43 7.89
CA PRO A 31 22.37 -21.39 8.98
C PRO A 31 21.78 -22.71 8.47
N LEU A 32 22.18 -23.83 9.09
CA LEU A 32 21.69 -25.16 8.71
C LEU A 32 20.14 -25.18 8.76
N GLY A 33 19.51 -25.64 7.67
CA GLY A 33 18.05 -25.70 7.53
C GLY A 33 17.40 -24.41 7.03
N TYR A 34 18.15 -23.33 6.84
CA TYR A 34 17.67 -22.11 6.19
C TYR A 34 18.02 -22.08 4.70
N HIS A 35 17.20 -21.36 3.95
CA HIS A 35 17.38 -21.06 2.54
C HIS A 35 17.47 -19.53 2.37
N ARG A 36 18.16 -19.07 1.33
CA ARG A 36 18.30 -17.63 1.03
C ARG A 36 17.43 -17.26 -0.16
N SER A 37 16.76 -16.11 -0.06
CA SER A 37 16.02 -15.47 -1.14
C SER A 37 16.24 -13.96 -1.02
N GLY A 38 17.00 -13.36 -1.95
CA GLY A 38 17.39 -11.95 -1.86
C GLY A 38 18.12 -11.60 -0.56
N LEU A 39 17.63 -10.59 0.14
CA LEU A 39 18.08 -10.13 1.45
C LEU A 39 17.47 -10.93 2.62
N LEU A 40 16.54 -11.83 2.33
CA LEU A 40 15.89 -12.67 3.33
C LEU A 40 16.55 -14.05 3.40
N THR A 41 16.52 -14.63 4.59
CA THR A 41 16.72 -16.07 4.77
C THR A 41 15.52 -16.65 5.48
N TRP A 42 15.13 -17.86 5.14
CA TRP A 42 13.91 -18.45 5.67
C TRP A 42 14.06 -19.94 5.95
N ALA A 43 13.24 -20.45 6.86
CA ALA A 43 13.06 -21.87 7.14
C ALA A 43 11.60 -22.13 7.50
N ARG A 44 11.16 -23.39 7.46
CA ARG A 44 9.90 -23.80 8.06
C ARG A 44 10.17 -24.72 9.25
N ASP A 45 9.46 -24.51 10.35
CA ASP A 45 9.52 -25.43 11.47
C ASP A 45 8.68 -26.71 11.21
N GLU A 46 8.76 -27.67 12.14
CA GLU A 46 8.02 -28.94 12.04
C GLU A 46 6.49 -28.76 11.99
N LYS A 47 5.99 -27.60 12.45
CA LYS A 47 4.56 -27.23 12.44
C LYS A 47 4.18 -26.45 11.18
N GLY A 48 5.13 -26.21 10.27
CA GLY A 48 4.95 -25.47 9.03
C GLY A 48 5.01 -23.95 9.19
N VAL A 49 5.31 -23.42 10.37
CA VAL A 49 5.45 -21.97 10.61
C VAL A 49 6.66 -21.45 9.84
N LEU A 50 6.47 -20.38 9.07
CA LEU A 50 7.52 -19.76 8.28
C LEU A 50 8.36 -18.83 9.17
N ASP A 51 9.65 -19.13 9.36
CA ASP A 51 10.60 -18.25 10.06
C ASP A 51 11.45 -17.48 9.04
N ILE A 52 11.25 -16.17 8.97
CA ILE A 52 11.97 -15.23 8.09
C ILE A 52 13.00 -14.47 8.92
N ARG A 53 14.22 -14.40 8.42
CA ARG A 53 15.31 -13.61 8.99
C ARG A 53 15.80 -12.58 7.99
N HIS A 54 16.05 -11.37 8.48
CA HIS A 54 16.49 -10.24 7.66
C HIS A 54 17.51 -9.39 8.42
N ALA A 55 18.26 -8.57 7.67
CA ALA A 55 19.19 -7.58 8.20
C ALA A 55 18.76 -6.13 7.87
N LEU A 56 17.49 -5.94 7.50
CA LEU A 56 16.93 -4.60 7.24
C LEU A 56 16.93 -3.76 8.53
N THR A 57 17.28 -2.50 8.40
CA THR A 57 17.42 -1.54 9.49
C THR A 57 16.46 -0.36 9.31
N THR A 58 16.39 0.54 10.29
CA THR A 58 15.67 1.81 10.17
C THR A 58 16.21 2.73 9.05
N GLU A 59 17.40 2.47 8.56
CA GLU A 59 18.05 3.19 7.46
C GLU A 59 17.66 2.62 6.11
N THR A 60 17.34 1.32 6.02
CA THR A 60 17.15 0.62 4.75
C THR A 60 15.71 0.20 4.48
N ILE A 61 14.88 0.00 5.50
CA ILE A 61 13.50 -0.46 5.32
C ILE A 61 12.67 0.58 4.57
N SER A 62 11.95 0.14 3.54
CA SER A 62 11.05 0.94 2.72
C SER A 62 10.00 0.03 2.07
N ASP A 63 8.95 0.63 1.53
CA ASP A 63 7.83 -0.08 0.91
C ASP A 63 8.27 -0.87 -0.33
N ALA A 64 9.00 -0.23 -1.25
CA ALA A 64 9.44 -0.90 -2.48
C ALA A 64 10.40 -2.06 -2.19
N LEU A 65 11.37 -1.86 -1.29
CA LEU A 65 12.31 -2.91 -0.91
C LEU A 65 11.62 -4.06 -0.19
N MET A 66 10.73 -3.76 0.75
CA MET A 66 9.97 -4.78 1.48
C MET A 66 9.13 -5.63 0.52
N ILE A 67 8.40 -4.99 -0.40
CA ILE A 67 7.56 -5.69 -1.38
C ILE A 67 8.43 -6.57 -2.29
N ASP A 68 9.52 -6.05 -2.84
CA ASP A 68 10.43 -6.80 -3.73
C ASP A 68 10.95 -8.09 -3.06
N GLU A 69 11.41 -7.98 -1.81
CA GLU A 69 11.92 -9.11 -1.05
C GLU A 69 10.85 -10.16 -0.71
N LEU A 70 9.63 -9.72 -0.39
CA LEU A 70 8.52 -10.64 -0.10
C LEU A 70 7.98 -11.30 -1.37
N VAL A 71 7.97 -10.60 -2.51
CA VAL A 71 7.57 -11.16 -3.81
C VAL A 71 8.49 -12.31 -4.22
N HIS A 72 9.80 -12.22 -3.98
CA HIS A 72 10.71 -13.36 -4.20
C HIS A 72 10.31 -14.62 -3.39
N LEU A 73 9.75 -14.45 -2.18
CA LEU A 73 9.23 -15.57 -1.39
C LEU A 73 7.90 -16.09 -1.92
N VAL A 74 7.05 -15.21 -2.46
CA VAL A 74 5.81 -15.62 -3.14
C VAL A 74 6.12 -16.44 -4.39
N ASP A 75 7.01 -15.96 -5.25
CA ASP A 75 7.35 -16.59 -6.53
C ASP A 75 8.00 -17.98 -6.35
N SER A 76 8.70 -18.17 -5.24
CA SER A 76 9.28 -19.48 -4.86
C SER A 76 8.29 -20.41 -4.13
N GLY A 77 7.04 -19.98 -3.92
CA GLY A 77 6.00 -20.73 -3.22
C GLY A 77 6.23 -20.82 -1.71
N VAL A 78 7.14 -20.02 -1.16
CA VAL A 78 7.50 -19.99 0.26
C VAL A 78 6.49 -19.20 1.06
N LEU A 79 6.02 -18.06 0.53
CA LEU A 79 5.00 -17.24 1.17
C LEU A 79 3.69 -17.42 0.40
N SER A 80 2.61 -17.78 1.12
CA SER A 80 1.34 -18.13 0.48
C SER A 80 0.16 -17.31 1.00
N GLY A 81 -0.51 -16.60 0.10
CA GLY A 81 -1.74 -15.86 0.38
C GLY A 81 -1.51 -14.51 1.06
N GLN A 82 -2.59 -13.72 1.12
CA GLN A 82 -2.58 -12.35 1.64
C GLN A 82 -2.23 -12.28 3.14
N GLU A 83 -2.82 -13.14 3.98
CA GLU A 83 -2.59 -13.11 5.44
C GLU A 83 -1.11 -13.30 5.78
N GLN A 84 -0.43 -14.28 5.18
CA GLN A 84 1.01 -14.47 5.39
C GLN A 84 1.85 -13.30 4.86
N PHE A 85 1.44 -12.68 3.75
CA PHE A 85 2.14 -11.54 3.18
C PHE A 85 2.10 -10.34 4.13
N GLU A 86 0.91 -10.02 4.64
CA GLU A 86 0.70 -8.94 5.61
C GLU A 86 1.42 -9.21 6.93
N GLU A 87 1.33 -10.44 7.46
CA GLU A 87 2.05 -10.84 8.67
C GLU A 87 3.57 -10.69 8.51
N ALA A 88 4.13 -11.11 7.36
CA ALA A 88 5.55 -10.97 7.06
C ALA A 88 5.97 -9.50 6.88
N ALA A 89 5.18 -8.69 6.16
CA ALA A 89 5.44 -7.27 5.94
C ALA A 89 5.48 -6.49 7.26
N ILE A 90 4.46 -6.66 8.11
CA ILE A 90 4.41 -6.06 9.45
C ILE A 90 5.60 -6.55 10.28
N GLY A 91 5.91 -7.84 10.22
CA GLY A 91 7.06 -8.43 10.91
C GLY A 91 8.37 -7.75 10.51
N LEU A 92 8.66 -7.64 9.20
CA LEU A 92 9.86 -6.99 8.68
C LEU A 92 10.00 -5.56 9.18
N ILE A 93 8.90 -4.78 9.13
CA ILE A 93 8.91 -3.39 9.62
C ILE A 93 9.23 -3.38 11.11
N LEU A 94 8.48 -4.11 11.94
CA LEU A 94 8.57 -4.05 13.39
C LEU A 94 9.88 -4.56 13.98
N THR A 95 10.66 -5.35 13.24
CA THR A 95 11.95 -5.87 13.70
C THR A 95 13.16 -5.03 13.26
N CYS A 96 12.99 -4.01 12.41
CA CYS A 96 14.08 -3.13 11.94
C CYS A 96 14.68 -2.21 13.03
N GLY A 97 13.90 -1.80 14.03
CA GLY A 97 14.28 -0.84 15.09
C GLY A 97 13.93 -1.34 16.50
N ASP A 98 14.42 -0.64 17.54
CA ASP A 98 14.20 -1.07 18.94
C ASP A 98 12.74 -0.92 19.40
N ARG A 99 12.03 0.02 18.80
CA ARG A 99 10.66 0.36 19.18
C ARG A 99 9.75 0.37 17.96
N PRO A 100 8.52 -0.19 18.05
CA PRO A 100 7.57 -0.18 16.95
C PRO A 100 7.35 1.20 16.32
N ASP A 101 7.30 2.24 17.15
CA ASP A 101 7.04 3.60 16.69
C ASP A 101 8.21 4.20 15.89
N THR A 102 9.45 3.83 16.23
CA THR A 102 10.65 4.20 15.45
C THR A 102 10.73 3.44 14.12
N CYS A 103 10.30 2.18 14.12
CA CYS A 103 10.25 1.34 12.92
C CYS A 103 9.27 1.88 11.89
N TRP A 104 8.02 2.16 12.30
CA TRP A 104 7.02 2.75 11.43
C TRP A 104 7.46 4.11 10.91
N GLN A 105 8.02 4.98 11.76
CA GLN A 105 8.54 6.27 11.30
C GLN A 105 9.62 6.13 10.22
N ALA A 106 10.55 5.19 10.41
CA ALA A 106 11.58 4.90 9.44
C ALA A 106 11.00 4.40 8.11
N PHE A 107 10.09 3.42 8.17
CA PHE A 107 9.37 2.91 7.01
C PHE A 107 8.69 4.05 6.24
N TYR A 108 7.86 4.84 6.91
CA TYR A 108 7.16 5.97 6.29
C TYR A 108 8.10 6.98 5.62
N ARG A 109 9.15 7.40 6.34
CA ARG A 109 10.13 8.37 5.81
C ARG A 109 10.84 7.83 4.58
N ASN A 110 11.31 6.58 4.63
CA ASN A 110 12.11 5.99 3.58
C ASN A 110 11.23 5.69 2.33
N SER A 111 10.02 5.18 2.51
CA SER A 111 9.06 4.93 1.42
C SER A 111 8.66 6.21 0.68
N LEU A 112 8.39 7.30 1.42
CA LEU A 112 8.13 8.60 0.80
C LEU A 112 9.34 9.13 0.03
N ALA A 113 10.55 8.99 0.58
CA ALA A 113 11.77 9.39 -0.11
C ALA A 113 12.03 8.58 -1.40
N GLU A 114 11.68 7.28 -1.43
CA GLU A 114 11.73 6.47 -2.65
C GLU A 114 10.71 6.90 -3.70
N LEU A 115 9.49 7.22 -3.27
CA LEU A 115 8.44 7.75 -4.15
C LEU A 115 8.84 9.11 -4.75
N ASP A 116 9.45 9.99 -3.96
CA ASP A 116 9.87 11.32 -4.42
C ASP A 116 11.12 11.27 -5.30
N SER A 117 12.04 10.34 -5.05
CA SER A 117 13.23 10.14 -5.89
C SER A 117 12.98 9.35 -7.16
N GLY A 118 11.78 8.77 -7.33
CA GLY A 118 11.44 7.94 -8.49
C GLY A 118 12.02 6.52 -8.45
N ARG A 119 12.62 6.10 -7.32
CA ARG A 119 13.16 4.74 -7.16
C ARG A 119 12.08 3.69 -6.89
N SER A 120 10.95 4.09 -6.33
CA SER A 120 9.82 3.19 -6.15
C SER A 120 9.13 2.89 -7.50
N PRO A 121 8.75 1.63 -7.78
CA PRO A 121 7.98 1.30 -8.98
C PRO A 121 6.59 1.96 -8.98
N PHE A 122 6.08 2.39 -7.83
CA PHE A 122 4.82 3.13 -7.71
C PHE A 122 4.96 4.64 -7.92
N ALA A 123 6.18 5.17 -8.03
CA ALA A 123 6.41 6.60 -8.20
C ALA A 123 5.72 7.21 -9.45
N PRO A 124 5.74 6.56 -10.63
CA PRO A 124 5.01 7.05 -11.80
C PRO A 124 3.49 7.11 -11.59
N ILE A 125 2.91 6.12 -10.89
CA ILE A 125 1.48 6.08 -10.57
C ILE A 125 1.09 7.26 -9.68
N HIS A 126 1.84 7.50 -8.60
CA HIS A 126 1.58 8.64 -7.72
C HIS A 126 1.78 9.98 -8.45
N HIS A 127 2.83 10.10 -9.28
CA HIS A 127 3.06 11.32 -10.06
C HIS A 127 1.89 11.59 -11.01
N ARG A 128 1.41 10.56 -11.72
CA ARG A 128 0.24 10.65 -12.58
C ARG A 128 -1.00 11.05 -11.78
N ALA A 129 -1.28 10.39 -10.66
CA ALA A 129 -2.43 10.72 -9.82
C ALA A 129 -2.40 12.17 -9.33
N LEU A 130 -1.25 12.65 -8.82
CA LEU A 130 -1.06 14.05 -8.40
C LEU A 130 -1.31 15.03 -9.56
N SER A 131 -0.80 14.74 -10.76
CA SER A 131 -1.00 15.58 -11.96
C SER A 131 -2.47 15.70 -12.39
N LEU A 132 -3.30 14.74 -11.98
CA LEU A 132 -4.72 14.68 -12.32
C LEU A 132 -5.61 15.31 -11.25
N LEU A 133 -5.09 15.66 -10.08
CA LEU A 133 -5.89 16.31 -9.04
C LEU A 133 -6.47 17.65 -9.53
N GLN A 134 -7.69 17.98 -9.10
CA GLN A 134 -8.35 19.24 -9.37
C GLN A 134 -8.97 19.84 -8.12
N GLY A 135 -8.88 21.17 -8.01
CA GLY A 135 -9.40 21.92 -6.87
C GLY A 135 -8.42 21.97 -5.69
N LYS A 136 -8.95 22.12 -4.48
CA LYS A 136 -8.18 22.26 -3.25
C LYS A 136 -8.30 21.06 -2.32
N SER A 137 -9.43 20.34 -2.34
CA SER A 137 -9.67 19.21 -1.44
C SER A 137 -9.68 17.87 -2.15
N VAL A 138 -9.05 16.88 -1.53
CA VAL A 138 -8.92 15.52 -2.05
C VAL A 138 -9.42 14.53 -1.01
N LEU A 139 -10.22 13.55 -1.44
CA LEU A 139 -10.51 12.35 -0.67
C LEU A 139 -9.81 11.16 -1.32
N GLU A 140 -8.89 10.52 -0.59
CA GLU A 140 -8.37 9.20 -0.95
C GLU A 140 -9.24 8.11 -0.31
N VAL A 141 -9.76 7.19 -1.13
CA VAL A 141 -10.51 6.01 -0.67
C VAL A 141 -9.63 4.78 -0.85
N GLY A 142 -9.53 3.95 0.19
CA GLY A 142 -8.63 2.79 0.21
C GLY A 142 -7.18 3.19 0.47
N SER A 143 -6.94 4.03 1.48
CA SER A 143 -5.63 4.66 1.65
C SER A 143 -4.51 3.70 2.07
N CYS A 144 -4.79 2.53 2.65
CA CYS A 144 -3.79 1.64 3.24
C CYS A 144 -2.82 2.44 4.15
N PHE A 145 -1.50 2.36 3.94
CA PHE A 145 -0.51 3.17 4.66
C PHE A 145 -0.61 4.67 4.37
N GLY A 146 -1.27 5.09 3.29
CA GLY A 146 -1.62 6.48 2.97
C GLY A 146 -0.49 7.29 2.37
N PHE A 147 0.44 6.66 1.65
CA PHE A 147 1.54 7.36 1.00
C PHE A 147 1.05 8.39 -0.03
N PHE A 148 -0.04 8.11 -0.76
CA PHE A 148 -0.59 9.08 -1.69
C PHE A 148 -1.25 10.26 -0.95
N ALA A 149 -2.07 10.03 0.08
CA ALA A 149 -2.60 11.10 0.95
C ALA A 149 -1.50 12.02 1.50
N LEU A 150 -0.41 11.44 2.02
CA LEU A 150 0.72 12.20 2.56
C LEU A 150 1.39 13.06 1.47
N ARG A 151 1.62 12.50 0.27
CA ARG A 151 2.19 13.26 -0.86
C ARG A 151 1.26 14.34 -1.37
N ALA A 152 -0.05 14.08 -1.45
CA ALA A 152 -1.04 15.09 -1.84
C ALA A 152 -1.10 16.23 -0.81
N ALA A 153 -1.04 15.94 0.49
CA ALA A 153 -0.99 16.95 1.52
C ALA A 153 0.31 17.78 1.44
N ALA A 154 1.45 17.13 1.21
CA ALA A 154 2.73 17.81 1.00
C ALA A 154 2.74 18.70 -0.27
N ALA A 155 1.95 18.34 -1.29
CA ALA A 155 1.71 19.15 -2.48
C ALA A 155 0.72 20.32 -2.26
N GLY A 156 0.22 20.50 -1.04
CA GLY A 156 -0.63 21.64 -0.65
C GLY A 156 -2.13 21.40 -0.77
N PHE A 157 -2.57 20.16 -0.95
CA PHE A 157 -4.00 19.81 -0.94
C PHE A 157 -4.53 19.65 0.50
N ASP A 158 -5.82 19.95 0.68
CA ASP A 158 -6.55 19.60 1.89
C ASP A 158 -7.06 18.16 1.78
N VAL A 159 -6.42 17.24 2.51
CA VAL A 159 -6.60 15.80 2.29
C VAL A 159 -7.45 15.18 3.39
N SER A 160 -8.49 14.47 2.97
CA SER A 160 -9.14 13.43 3.75
C SER A 160 -8.77 12.06 3.17
N ALA A 161 -8.68 11.05 4.03
CA ALA A 161 -8.36 9.69 3.61
C ALA A 161 -9.23 8.70 4.40
N CYS A 162 -9.64 7.62 3.77
CA CYS A 162 -10.31 6.53 4.48
C CYS A 162 -9.89 5.15 4.01
N ASP A 163 -9.94 4.21 4.95
CA ASP A 163 -9.71 2.79 4.72
C ASP A 163 -10.67 1.97 5.60
N LEU A 164 -10.91 0.71 5.23
CA LEU A 164 -11.70 -0.22 6.04
C LEU A 164 -10.94 -0.64 7.30
N SER A 165 -9.60 -0.69 7.22
CA SER A 165 -8.71 -1.08 8.33
C SER A 165 -8.47 0.07 9.31
N ALA A 166 -8.99 -0.08 10.53
CA ALA A 166 -8.71 0.87 11.62
C ALA A 166 -7.21 1.01 11.93
N GLY A 167 -6.46 -0.09 11.84
CA GLY A 167 -5.01 -0.07 12.06
C GLY A 167 -4.26 0.75 11.02
N ALA A 168 -4.67 0.65 9.74
CA ALA A 168 -4.09 1.45 8.66
C ALA A 168 -4.40 2.95 8.84
N VAL A 169 -5.65 3.27 9.20
CA VAL A 169 -6.09 4.64 9.52
C VAL A 169 -5.27 5.24 10.67
N ASP A 170 -5.05 4.47 11.75
CA ASP A 170 -4.27 4.92 12.91
C ASP A 170 -2.80 5.17 12.55
N LEU A 171 -2.20 4.30 11.73
CA LEU A 171 -0.83 4.46 11.22
C LEU A 171 -0.70 5.71 10.37
N LEU A 172 -1.60 5.92 9.41
CA LEU A 172 -1.64 7.12 8.56
C LEU A 172 -1.80 8.39 9.40
N GLY A 173 -2.76 8.41 10.33
CA GLY A 173 -2.98 9.56 11.21
C GLY A 173 -1.74 9.88 12.06
N THR A 174 -1.08 8.85 12.60
CA THR A 174 0.17 8.99 13.36
C THR A 174 1.30 9.54 12.47
N ALA A 175 1.47 9.01 11.26
CA ALA A 175 2.49 9.46 10.31
C ALA A 175 2.26 10.92 9.90
N ALA A 176 1.04 11.28 9.53
CA ALA A 176 0.67 12.65 9.16
C ALA A 176 0.95 13.65 10.28
N ASN A 177 0.55 13.33 11.53
CA ASN A 177 0.82 14.17 12.69
C ASN A 177 2.32 14.38 12.93
N ARG A 178 3.13 13.32 12.82
CA ARG A 178 4.59 13.42 12.98
C ARG A 178 5.26 14.26 11.90
N MET A 179 4.71 14.25 10.68
CA MET A 179 5.20 15.04 9.55
C MET A 179 4.62 16.46 9.50
N ASN A 180 3.71 16.81 10.42
CA ASN A 180 2.94 18.06 10.41
C ASN A 180 2.17 18.26 9.09
N LEU A 181 1.62 17.17 8.52
CA LEU A 181 0.82 17.21 7.31
C LEU A 181 -0.68 17.24 7.64
N PRO A 182 -1.49 18.09 6.98
CA PRO A 182 -2.91 18.22 7.25
C PRO A 182 -3.74 17.11 6.59
N VAL A 183 -3.58 15.86 7.07
CA VAL A 183 -4.36 14.70 6.60
C VAL A 183 -5.41 14.32 7.64
N ARG A 184 -6.67 14.22 7.22
CA ARG A 184 -7.79 13.74 8.04
C ARG A 184 -8.13 12.30 7.68
N ALA A 185 -7.52 11.36 8.39
CA ALA A 185 -7.79 9.93 8.24
C ALA A 185 -9.00 9.49 9.07
N ARG A 186 -9.84 8.59 8.53
CA ARG A 186 -10.92 7.93 9.28
C ARG A 186 -11.23 6.55 8.70
N VAL A 187 -11.84 5.69 9.51
CA VAL A 187 -12.41 4.43 9.01
C VAL A 187 -13.59 4.75 8.10
N GLY A 188 -13.66 4.09 6.95
CA GLY A 188 -14.73 4.25 5.97
C GLY A 188 -14.82 3.07 5.01
N ASN A 189 -16.05 2.77 4.58
CA ASN A 189 -16.30 1.74 3.58
C ASN A 189 -16.45 2.40 2.20
N ALA A 190 -15.76 1.90 1.18
CA ALA A 190 -15.81 2.48 -0.16
C ALA A 190 -17.21 2.46 -0.79
N VAL A 191 -18.08 1.53 -0.37
CA VAL A 191 -19.46 1.38 -0.89
C VAL A 191 -20.51 2.13 -0.06
N ASP A 192 -20.09 2.78 1.04
CA ASP A 192 -20.91 3.63 1.90
C ASP A 192 -20.00 4.66 2.59
N LEU A 193 -19.60 5.68 1.80
CA LEU A 193 -18.59 6.63 2.21
C LEU A 193 -19.13 7.56 3.31
N PRO A 194 -18.41 7.72 4.45
CA PRO A 194 -18.84 8.56 5.57
C PRO A 194 -18.57 10.06 5.31
N TYR A 195 -18.92 10.52 4.11
CA TYR A 195 -18.70 11.87 3.60
C TYR A 195 -19.97 12.39 2.92
N PRO A 196 -20.34 13.67 3.11
CA PRO A 196 -21.47 14.27 2.41
C PRO A 196 -21.24 14.31 0.89
N SER A 197 -22.34 14.43 0.15
CA SER A 197 -22.26 14.70 -1.29
C SER A 197 -21.53 16.01 -1.54
N ASP A 198 -20.83 16.11 -2.68
CA ASP A 198 -20.13 17.33 -3.09
C ASP A 198 -19.22 17.88 -1.98
N SER A 199 -18.47 17.03 -1.27
CA SER A 199 -17.63 17.43 -0.13
C SER A 199 -16.13 17.53 -0.46
N ALA A 200 -15.66 16.80 -1.48
CA ALA A 200 -14.27 16.86 -1.98
C ALA A 200 -14.23 17.34 -3.44
N ASP A 201 -13.19 18.08 -3.83
CA ASP A 201 -13.05 18.49 -5.22
C ASP A 201 -12.63 17.32 -6.12
N THR A 202 -11.70 16.50 -5.63
CA THR A 202 -11.29 15.25 -6.28
C THR A 202 -11.44 14.07 -5.32
N VAL A 203 -11.98 12.94 -5.79
CA VAL A 203 -11.95 11.65 -5.08
C VAL A 203 -11.06 10.69 -5.85
N THR A 204 -10.19 9.95 -5.16
CA THR A 204 -9.27 8.98 -5.76
C THR A 204 -9.52 7.57 -5.24
N LEU A 205 -9.56 6.59 -6.15
CA LEU A 205 -9.58 5.16 -5.88
C LEU A 205 -8.39 4.55 -6.62
N ILE A 206 -7.21 4.64 -6.00
CA ILE A 206 -5.95 4.19 -6.61
C ILE A 206 -5.65 2.83 -6.02
N HIS A 207 -5.60 1.82 -6.89
CA HIS A 207 -5.36 0.42 -6.53
C HIS A 207 -6.30 -0.07 -5.41
N LEU A 208 -7.62 0.07 -5.67
CA LEU A 208 -8.68 -0.29 -4.73
C LEU A 208 -9.69 -1.27 -5.35
N LEU A 209 -10.16 -1.00 -6.56
CA LEU A 209 -11.30 -1.72 -7.13
C LEU A 209 -10.99 -3.17 -7.50
N GLU A 210 -9.72 -3.52 -7.70
CA GLU A 210 -9.23 -4.90 -7.83
C GLU A 210 -9.52 -5.77 -6.60
N HIS A 211 -9.76 -5.17 -5.44
CA HIS A 211 -10.14 -5.84 -4.19
C HIS A 211 -11.66 -5.97 -4.00
N LEU A 212 -12.49 -5.32 -4.84
CA LEU A 212 -13.94 -5.19 -4.65
C LEU A 212 -14.77 -5.69 -5.85
N PRO A 213 -14.59 -6.95 -6.32
CA PRO A 213 -15.22 -7.44 -7.55
C PRO A 213 -16.74 -7.31 -7.60
N ASP A 214 -17.41 -7.50 -6.46
CA ASP A 214 -18.88 -7.55 -6.42
C ASP A 214 -19.55 -6.19 -6.14
N HIS A 215 -18.76 -5.12 -5.91
CA HIS A 215 -19.28 -3.83 -5.45
C HIS A 215 -18.65 -2.60 -6.13
N VAL A 216 -18.05 -2.80 -7.31
CA VAL A 216 -17.37 -1.71 -8.03
C VAL A 216 -18.33 -0.57 -8.39
N ASP A 217 -19.54 -0.89 -8.84
CA ASP A 217 -20.58 0.07 -9.20
C ASP A 217 -20.99 0.94 -8.00
N LEU A 218 -21.17 0.34 -6.83
CA LEU A 218 -21.48 1.05 -5.59
C LEU A 218 -20.33 1.98 -5.18
N ALA A 219 -19.09 1.49 -5.23
CA ALA A 219 -17.91 2.28 -4.87
C ALA A 219 -17.71 3.48 -5.83
N ILE A 220 -17.90 3.29 -7.13
CA ILE A 220 -17.86 4.38 -8.12
C ILE A 220 -19.01 5.36 -7.87
N GLY A 221 -20.22 4.87 -7.59
CA GLY A 221 -21.38 5.70 -7.26
C GLY A 221 -21.12 6.60 -6.05
N GLU A 222 -20.59 6.04 -4.96
CA GLU A 222 -20.24 6.80 -3.77
C GLU A 222 -19.12 7.83 -4.03
N ALA A 223 -18.09 7.45 -4.79
CA ALA A 223 -17.04 8.39 -5.17
C ALA A 223 -17.57 9.56 -6.02
N MET A 224 -18.47 9.27 -6.97
CA MET A 224 -19.12 10.27 -7.80
C MET A 224 -20.07 11.16 -6.99
N ARG A 225 -20.75 10.61 -5.98
CA ARG A 225 -21.59 11.37 -5.03
C ARG A 225 -20.76 12.36 -4.23
N VAL A 226 -19.59 11.95 -3.74
CA VAL A 226 -18.72 12.76 -2.87
C VAL A 226 -17.91 13.80 -3.65
N ALA A 227 -17.53 13.50 -4.90
CA ALA A 227 -16.72 14.37 -5.75
C ALA A 227 -17.52 15.53 -6.36
N ARG A 228 -17.02 16.76 -6.22
CA ARG A 228 -17.55 17.95 -6.92
C ARG A 228 -17.10 18.04 -8.37
N ARG A 229 -15.85 17.65 -8.65
CA ARG A 229 -15.22 17.94 -9.96
C ARG A 229 -14.65 16.73 -10.66
N ARG A 230 -14.08 15.78 -9.90
CA ARG A 230 -13.33 14.68 -10.50
C ARG A 230 -13.32 13.43 -9.62
N VAL A 231 -13.49 12.29 -10.26
CA VAL A 231 -13.11 10.98 -9.70
C VAL A 231 -11.95 10.43 -10.52
N ILE A 232 -10.90 9.95 -9.85
CA ILE A 232 -9.73 9.31 -10.47
C ILE A 232 -9.69 7.87 -9.99
N ILE A 233 -9.77 6.94 -10.93
CA ILE A 233 -9.62 5.51 -10.68
C ILE A 233 -8.34 5.07 -11.39
N ALA A 234 -7.47 4.39 -10.66
CA ALA A 234 -6.28 3.74 -11.21
C ALA A 234 -6.27 2.29 -10.74
N VAL A 235 -6.03 1.35 -11.66
CA VAL A 235 -6.03 -0.08 -11.38
C VAL A 235 -4.84 -0.75 -12.05
N PRO A 236 -4.29 -1.83 -11.48
CA PRO A 236 -3.23 -2.59 -12.10
C PRO A 236 -3.76 -3.33 -13.33
N PHE A 237 -2.93 -3.41 -14.37
CA PHE A 237 -3.15 -4.34 -15.48
C PHE A 237 -2.19 -5.51 -15.31
N GLU A 238 -2.76 -6.66 -14.98
CA GLU A 238 -2.03 -7.90 -14.75
C GLU A 238 -2.61 -9.00 -15.66
N ASP A 239 -1.77 -9.96 -16.05
CA ASP A 239 -2.26 -11.13 -16.79
C ASP A 239 -2.98 -12.13 -15.87
N VAL A 240 -2.51 -12.24 -14.64
CA VAL A 240 -3.11 -13.07 -13.58
C VAL A 240 -3.21 -12.20 -12.32
N PRO A 241 -4.37 -12.13 -11.65
CA PRO A 241 -4.51 -11.38 -10.41
C PRO A 241 -3.53 -11.87 -9.36
N SER A 242 -2.84 -10.94 -8.69
CA SER A 242 -1.88 -11.20 -7.61
C SER A 242 -2.58 -11.43 -6.26
N PRO A 243 -2.82 -12.69 -5.81
CA PRO A 243 -3.69 -12.93 -4.65
C PRO A 243 -3.04 -12.57 -3.31
N HIS A 244 -1.71 -12.45 -3.28
CA HIS A 244 -0.95 -12.01 -2.10
C HIS A 244 -1.14 -10.52 -1.81
N PHE A 245 -1.47 -9.71 -2.83
CA PHE A 245 -1.96 -8.35 -2.64
C PHE A 245 -3.48 -8.29 -2.42
N GLY A 246 -4.20 -9.42 -2.50
CA GLY A 246 -5.66 -9.45 -2.41
C GLY A 246 -6.37 -9.04 -3.70
N HIS A 247 -5.72 -9.17 -4.86
CA HIS A 247 -6.39 -8.92 -6.15
C HIS A 247 -7.31 -10.09 -6.49
N HIS A 248 -8.61 -9.83 -6.66
CA HIS A 248 -9.61 -10.86 -6.90
C HIS A 248 -10.07 -10.96 -8.34
N GLN A 249 -9.71 -10.00 -9.19
CA GLN A 249 -10.17 -9.91 -10.57
C GLN A 249 -9.09 -9.38 -11.50
N ARG A 250 -9.12 -9.85 -12.75
CA ARG A 250 -8.28 -9.30 -13.81
C ARG A 250 -8.98 -8.08 -14.40
N LEU A 251 -8.33 -6.93 -14.34
CA LEU A 251 -8.86 -5.68 -14.88
C LEU A 251 -8.20 -5.36 -16.21
N THR A 252 -8.99 -4.93 -17.18
CA THR A 252 -8.52 -4.55 -18.52
C THR A 252 -9.08 -3.20 -18.94
N SER A 253 -8.63 -2.69 -20.10
CA SER A 253 -9.20 -1.47 -20.67
C SER A 253 -10.69 -1.60 -20.95
N GLU A 254 -11.16 -2.78 -21.36
CA GLU A 254 -12.58 -3.07 -21.59
C GLU A 254 -13.37 -3.00 -20.28
N THR A 255 -12.80 -3.46 -19.18
CA THR A 255 -13.40 -3.30 -17.85
C THR A 255 -13.63 -1.83 -17.51
N LEU A 256 -12.63 -0.96 -17.77
CA LEU A 256 -12.77 0.48 -17.53
C LEU A 256 -13.81 1.14 -18.43
N VAL A 257 -13.91 0.71 -19.69
CA VAL A 257 -14.95 1.17 -20.62
C VAL A 257 -16.33 0.77 -20.11
N ALA A 258 -16.49 -0.45 -19.62
CA ALA A 258 -17.74 -0.92 -19.03
C ALA A 258 -18.11 -0.09 -17.79
N TRP A 259 -17.19 0.17 -16.88
CA TRP A 259 -17.46 1.01 -15.70
C TRP A 259 -17.86 2.43 -16.07
N ALA A 260 -17.17 3.05 -17.03
CA ALA A 260 -17.55 4.38 -17.52
C ALA A 260 -18.96 4.39 -18.10
N ALA A 261 -19.34 3.38 -18.89
CA ALA A 261 -20.66 3.30 -19.51
C ALA A 261 -21.83 3.18 -18.52
N HIS A 262 -21.57 2.67 -17.31
CA HIS A 262 -22.59 2.51 -16.26
C HIS A 262 -22.61 3.68 -15.26
N ALA A 263 -21.55 4.47 -15.17
CA ALA A 263 -21.48 5.60 -14.26
C ALA A 263 -22.20 6.84 -14.83
N ASP A 264 -22.98 7.53 -14.01
CA ASP A 264 -23.59 8.81 -14.38
C ASP A 264 -22.53 9.93 -14.38
N HIS A 265 -22.00 10.26 -15.55
CA HIS A 265 -20.93 11.25 -15.72
C HIS A 265 -21.19 12.15 -16.92
N ARG A 266 -20.65 13.38 -16.89
CA ARG A 266 -20.65 14.27 -18.07
C ARG A 266 -19.44 14.11 -18.98
N GLY A 267 -18.44 13.35 -18.54
CA GLY A 267 -17.25 13.06 -19.33
C GLY A 267 -16.36 12.01 -18.67
N ALA A 268 -15.77 11.15 -19.49
CA ALA A 268 -14.84 10.12 -19.08
C ALA A 268 -13.58 10.17 -19.95
N ARG A 269 -12.42 9.92 -19.35
CA ARG A 269 -11.16 9.70 -20.06
C ARG A 269 -10.52 8.41 -19.57
N ILE A 270 -10.24 7.52 -20.52
CA ILE A 270 -9.60 6.22 -20.27
C ILE A 270 -8.25 6.20 -20.97
N PHE A 271 -7.22 5.72 -20.28
CA PHE A 271 -5.88 5.57 -20.84
C PHE A 271 -5.07 4.56 -20.03
N ALA A 272 -3.97 4.09 -20.60
CA ALA A 272 -3.01 3.22 -19.93
C ALA A 272 -1.73 4.00 -19.60
N ASP A 273 -1.23 3.86 -18.38
CA ASP A 273 0.04 4.41 -17.90
C ASP A 273 0.42 3.70 -16.59
N HIS A 274 1.30 2.70 -16.64
CA HIS A 274 1.63 1.84 -15.48
C HIS A 274 0.38 1.19 -14.85
N GLY A 275 -0.58 0.79 -15.69
CA GLY A 275 -1.91 0.32 -15.29
C GLY A 275 -3.01 1.00 -16.09
N GLY A 276 -4.26 0.72 -15.75
CA GLY A 276 -5.45 1.32 -16.33
C GLY A 276 -5.93 2.53 -15.55
N TRP A 277 -6.32 3.59 -16.25
CA TRP A 277 -6.84 4.82 -15.64
C TRP A 277 -8.22 5.15 -16.19
N LEU A 278 -9.15 5.46 -15.28
CA LEU A 278 -10.46 6.01 -15.59
C LEU A 278 -10.63 7.32 -14.81
N VAL A 279 -10.76 8.44 -15.54
CA VAL A 279 -11.02 9.76 -14.95
C VAL A 279 -12.42 10.18 -15.33
N LEU A 280 -13.28 10.35 -14.33
CA LEU A 280 -14.69 10.73 -14.49
C LEU A 280 -14.93 12.17 -14.04
N GLN A 281 -15.87 12.83 -14.70
CA GLN A 281 -16.40 14.13 -14.31
C GLN A 281 -17.85 13.96 -13.81
N PRO A 282 -18.14 14.29 -12.54
CA PRO A 282 -19.50 14.33 -12.02
C PRO A 282 -20.44 15.19 -12.89
N PRO A 283 -21.74 14.83 -12.97
CA PRO A 283 -22.70 15.48 -13.86
C PRO A 283 -23.02 16.92 -13.45
N ARG A 284 -22.83 17.26 -12.18
CA ARG A 284 -22.97 18.62 -11.63
C ARG A 284 -21.59 19.18 -11.33
N ALA A 285 -21.29 20.37 -11.81
CA ALA A 285 -20.13 21.16 -11.43
C ALA A 285 -20.53 22.61 -11.20
#